data_AF-A0A923D1Y5-F1
#
_entry.id   AF-A0A923D1Y5-F1
#
_cell.length_a   1.000
_cell.length_b   1.000
_cell.length_c   1.000
_cell.angle_alpha   90.00
_cell.angle_beta   90.00
_cell.angle_gamma   90.00
#
_symmetry.space_group_name_H-M   'P 1'
#
loop_
_entity.id
_entity.type
_entity.pdbx_description
1 polymer ?
#
loop_
_entity_poly.entity_id
_entity_poly.type
_entity_poly.pdbx_seq_one_letter_code
_entity_poly.pdbx_strand_id
1 'polypeptide(L)'
;MLAHTSFVVGLPGESMETLEETKQFAGSLGSLYGYHFLAPFPGTTVREEVDRYDLEILTHDWSRYDANSAIVRTSALSPEQINAFVGEFEREINECWEKQVRGYHEKTNTYAEDLQVAGHFKMRFVYRLLSEDLIESLGSISLSGPALEDRGKIIEAAAEQLCLRLEAATDTDAALIYRTIRLFIDKGYINLRQDGKTLIWRWTHNNRVD
;
A
#
# COMPACT_ATOMS: atom_id res chain seq x y z
N MET A 1 -8.82 -19.75 -6.40
CA MET A 1 -7.76 -18.76 -6.64
C MET A 1 -8.17 -18.00 -7.89
N LEU A 2 -8.43 -16.69 -7.80
CA LEU A 2 -8.63 -15.86 -9.00
C LEU A 2 -7.27 -15.59 -9.62
N ALA A 3 -7.17 -15.73 -10.94
CA ALA A 3 -5.97 -15.35 -11.66
C ALA A 3 -5.82 -13.82 -11.65
N HIS A 4 -4.57 -13.36 -11.60
CA HIS A 4 -4.20 -11.96 -11.82
C HIS A 4 -3.49 -11.87 -13.16
N THR A 5 -3.98 -11.00 -14.04
CA THR A 5 -3.39 -10.77 -15.36
C THR A 5 -2.90 -9.34 -15.47
N SER A 6 -1.83 -9.14 -16.24
CA SER A 6 -1.20 -7.82 -16.40
C SER A 6 -1.03 -7.56 -17.89
N PHE A 7 -1.43 -6.37 -18.31
CA PHE A 7 -1.33 -5.90 -19.68
C PHE A 7 -0.35 -4.71 -19.72
N VAL A 8 0.37 -4.58 -20.82
CA VAL A 8 1.33 -3.48 -21.01
C VAL A 8 0.81 -2.55 -22.10
N VAL A 9 0.80 -1.26 -21.82
CA VAL A 9 0.42 -0.19 -22.76
C VAL A 9 1.64 0.66 -23.13
N GLY A 10 1.58 1.35 -24.27
CA GLY A 10 2.68 2.09 -24.88
C GLY A 10 3.68 1.21 -25.63
N LEU A 11 3.27 0.02 -26.11
CA LEU A 11 4.15 -0.86 -26.88
C LEU A 11 4.44 -0.32 -28.30
N PRO A 12 5.55 -0.72 -28.94
CA PRO A 12 5.83 -0.31 -30.32
C PRO A 12 4.68 -0.58 -31.29
N GLY A 13 4.26 0.44 -32.03
CA GLY A 13 3.19 0.32 -33.03
C GLY A 13 1.77 0.26 -32.45
N GLU A 14 1.61 0.39 -31.14
CA GLU A 14 0.30 0.42 -30.49
C GLU A 14 -0.48 1.69 -30.89
N SER A 15 -1.79 1.52 -31.08
CA SER A 15 -2.77 2.55 -31.44
C SER A 15 -3.95 2.56 -30.46
N MET A 16 -4.83 3.57 -30.57
CA MET A 16 -6.07 3.58 -29.78
C MET A 16 -6.97 2.38 -30.06
N GLU A 17 -6.95 1.86 -31.29
CA GLU A 17 -7.74 0.68 -31.68
C GLU A 17 -7.24 -0.57 -30.96
N THR A 18 -5.93 -0.80 -30.94
CA THR A 18 -5.34 -1.98 -30.28
C THR A 18 -5.43 -1.90 -28.75
N LEU A 19 -5.41 -0.69 -28.17
CA LEU A 19 -5.70 -0.49 -26.75
C LEU A 19 -7.13 -0.91 -26.40
N GLU A 20 -8.10 -0.54 -27.24
CA GLU A 20 -9.49 -0.92 -27.05
C GLU A 20 -9.71 -2.43 -27.23
N GLU A 21 -9.05 -3.06 -28.20
CA GLU A 21 -9.02 -4.53 -28.33
C GLU A 21 -8.45 -5.20 -27.07
N THR A 22 -7.38 -4.62 -26.50
CA THR A 22 -6.78 -5.11 -25.25
C THR A 22 -7.76 -4.96 -24.09
N LYS A 23 -8.48 -3.84 -23.98
CA LYS A 23 -9.52 -3.62 -22.96
C LYS A 23 -10.61 -4.68 -23.03
N GLN A 24 -11.12 -4.94 -24.23
CA GLN A 24 -12.15 -5.95 -24.47
C GLN A 24 -11.65 -7.35 -24.12
N PHE A 25 -10.42 -7.68 -24.54
CA PHE A 25 -9.82 -8.97 -24.21
C PHE A 25 -9.61 -9.15 -22.70
N ALA A 26 -9.02 -8.16 -22.03
CA ALA A 26 -8.78 -8.18 -20.59
C ALA A 26 -10.09 -8.38 -19.79
N GLY A 27 -11.13 -7.62 -20.15
CA GLY A 27 -12.45 -7.74 -19.54
C GLY A 27 -13.12 -9.11 -19.78
N SER A 28 -12.81 -9.78 -20.88
CA SER A 28 -13.37 -11.09 -21.23
C SER A 28 -12.80 -12.26 -20.42
N LEU A 29 -11.63 -12.10 -19.78
CA LEU A 29 -10.92 -13.19 -19.11
C LEU A 29 -11.53 -13.62 -17.78
N GLY A 30 -12.39 -12.79 -17.17
CA GLY A 30 -12.94 -13.05 -15.83
C GLY A 30 -11.87 -13.10 -14.72
N SER A 31 -10.67 -12.56 -14.98
CA SER A 31 -9.58 -12.42 -14.03
C SER A 31 -9.56 -11.02 -13.40
N LEU A 32 -8.88 -10.88 -12.26
CA LEU A 32 -8.42 -9.55 -11.84
C LEU A 32 -7.32 -9.12 -12.80
N TYR A 33 -7.35 -7.87 -13.27
CA TYR A 33 -6.35 -7.38 -14.21
C TYR A 33 -5.92 -5.95 -13.93
N GLY A 34 -4.81 -5.54 -14.52
CA GLY A 34 -4.31 -4.17 -14.48
C GLY A 34 -3.43 -3.86 -15.68
N TYR A 35 -3.19 -2.56 -15.90
CA TYR A 35 -2.31 -2.07 -16.94
C TYR A 35 -1.01 -1.53 -16.34
N HIS A 36 0.09 -1.74 -17.04
CA HIS A 36 1.38 -1.13 -16.75
C HIS A 36 1.87 -0.39 -18.00
N PHE A 37 2.54 0.73 -17.79
CA PHE A 37 3.13 1.49 -18.87
C PHE A 37 4.46 0.87 -19.28
N LEU A 38 4.74 0.81 -20.58
CA LEU A 38 6.06 0.42 -21.06
C LEU A 38 7.11 1.38 -20.50
N ALA A 39 8.04 0.84 -19.72
CA ALA A 39 9.22 1.53 -19.24
C ALA A 39 10.49 0.87 -19.84
N PRO A 40 11.10 1.45 -20.90
CA PRO A 40 12.30 0.90 -21.53
C PRO A 40 13.54 1.03 -20.64
N PHE A 41 13.75 0.10 -19.72
CA PHE A 41 14.89 0.14 -18.79
C PHE A 41 16.25 0.02 -19.50
N PRO A 42 17.32 0.61 -18.94
CA PRO A 42 18.68 0.46 -19.46
C PRO A 42 19.09 -1.01 -19.64
N GLY A 43 19.76 -1.33 -20.74
CA GLY A 43 20.19 -2.68 -21.06
C GLY A 43 19.11 -3.59 -21.65
N THR A 44 17.87 -3.10 -21.82
CA THR A 44 16.82 -3.81 -22.56
C THR A 44 16.92 -3.51 -24.05
N THR A 45 16.64 -4.50 -24.90
CA THR A 45 16.68 -4.31 -26.38
C THR A 45 15.77 -3.17 -26.83
N VAL A 46 14.58 -3.03 -26.25
CA VAL A 46 13.64 -1.96 -26.58
C VAL A 46 14.18 -0.56 -26.28
N ARG A 47 15.08 -0.43 -25.30
CA ARG A 47 15.77 0.84 -24.98
C ARG A 47 16.99 1.06 -25.86
N GLU A 48 17.87 0.06 -25.95
CA GLU A 48 19.16 0.18 -26.64
C GLU A 48 18.99 0.31 -28.16
N GLU A 49 17.90 -0.23 -28.70
CA GLU A 49 17.58 -0.20 -30.12
C GLU A 49 16.28 0.56 -30.42
N VAL A 50 15.96 1.59 -29.62
CA VAL A 50 14.69 2.34 -29.71
C VAL A 50 14.40 2.85 -31.13
N ASP A 51 15.42 3.32 -31.86
CA ASP A 51 15.29 3.85 -33.22
C ASP A 51 14.80 2.81 -34.25
N ARG A 52 14.84 1.51 -33.92
CA ARG A 52 14.33 0.42 -34.76
C ARG A 52 12.83 0.17 -34.57
N TYR A 53 12.23 0.79 -33.56
CA TYR A 53 10.85 0.59 -33.17
C TYR A 53 10.05 1.87 -33.40
N ASP A 54 8.72 1.74 -33.50
CA ASP A 54 7.82 2.89 -33.46
C ASP A 54 7.66 3.39 -32.01
N LEU A 55 8.74 3.93 -31.47
CA LEU A 55 8.83 4.45 -30.11
C LEU A 55 9.75 5.67 -30.04
N GLU A 56 9.33 6.65 -29.26
CA GLU A 56 10.20 7.73 -28.79
C GLU A 56 10.15 7.79 -27.27
N ILE A 57 11.33 7.88 -26.64
CA ILE A 57 11.47 7.96 -25.19
C ILE A 57 11.56 9.42 -24.78
N LEU A 58 10.63 9.85 -23.93
CA LEU A 58 10.36 11.26 -23.64
C LEU A 58 11.17 11.82 -22.48
N THR A 59 11.86 10.97 -21.72
CA THR A 59 12.64 11.37 -20.56
C THR A 59 13.79 10.41 -20.29
N HIS A 60 14.86 10.93 -19.68
CA HIS A 60 15.97 10.16 -19.15
C HIS A 60 16.06 10.29 -17.61
N ASP A 61 15.03 10.87 -16.99
CA ASP A 61 14.89 10.93 -15.54
C ASP A 61 14.47 9.55 -15.02
N TRP A 62 15.42 8.83 -14.41
CA TRP A 62 15.21 7.48 -13.90
C TRP A 62 14.15 7.40 -12.80
N SER A 63 13.85 8.50 -12.10
CA SER A 63 12.76 8.52 -11.11
C SER A 63 11.38 8.31 -11.73
N ARG A 64 11.25 8.53 -13.05
CA ARG A 64 10.01 8.35 -13.81
C ARG A 64 9.85 6.96 -14.44
N TYR A 65 10.84 6.07 -14.30
CA TYR A 65 10.77 4.71 -14.85
C TYR A 65 10.09 3.76 -13.85
N ASP A 66 8.84 4.08 -13.49
CA ASP A 66 8.06 3.40 -12.46
C ASP A 66 6.97 2.47 -13.01
N ALA A 67 6.81 2.45 -14.35
CA ALA A 67 5.74 1.75 -15.07
C ALA A 67 4.31 2.19 -14.68
N ASN A 68 4.16 3.37 -14.08
CA ASN A 68 2.89 3.96 -13.64
C ASN A 68 2.52 5.24 -14.40
N SER A 69 3.39 5.72 -15.29
CA SER A 69 3.09 6.85 -16.17
C SER A 69 3.73 6.68 -17.54
N ALA A 70 3.12 7.26 -18.57
CA ALA A 70 3.67 7.22 -19.90
C ALA A 70 4.97 8.05 -19.99
N ILE A 71 6.07 7.37 -20.29
CA ILE A 71 7.39 7.97 -20.61
C ILE A 71 7.81 7.74 -22.05
N VAL A 72 6.92 7.17 -22.86
CA VAL A 72 7.11 6.90 -24.28
C VAL A 72 5.92 7.42 -25.09
N ARG A 73 6.12 7.56 -26.40
CA ARG A 73 5.05 7.72 -27.39
C ARG A 73 5.29 6.83 -28.59
N THR A 74 4.23 6.49 -29.31
CA THR A 74 4.30 5.86 -30.64
C THR A 74 3.95 6.90 -31.71
N SER A 75 4.07 6.55 -32.99
CA SER A 75 3.57 7.39 -34.08
C SER A 75 2.05 7.61 -34.02
N ALA A 76 1.30 6.71 -33.39
CA ALA A 76 -0.16 6.70 -33.33
C ALA A 76 -0.74 7.09 -31.96
N LEU A 77 0.07 7.10 -30.89
CA LEU A 77 -0.37 7.39 -29.52
C LEU A 77 0.53 8.42 -28.84
N SER A 78 -0.10 9.48 -28.34
CA SER A 78 0.54 10.43 -27.42
C SER A 78 0.59 9.87 -26.00
N PRO A 79 1.54 10.32 -25.16
CA PRO A 79 1.61 9.90 -23.76
C PRO A 79 0.34 10.28 -22.99
N GLU A 80 -0.33 11.38 -23.33
CA GLU A 80 -1.61 11.79 -22.73
C GLU A 80 -2.73 10.80 -23.05
N GLN A 81 -2.79 10.26 -24.27
CA GLN A 81 -3.78 9.24 -24.64
C GLN A 81 -3.57 7.94 -23.88
N ILE A 82 -2.31 7.50 -23.73
CA ILE A 82 -1.97 6.30 -22.95
C ILE A 82 -2.35 6.50 -21.48
N ASN A 83 -1.99 7.65 -20.89
CA ASN A 83 -2.36 7.98 -19.50
C ASN A 83 -3.89 8.08 -19.33
N ALA A 84 -4.60 8.67 -20.30
CA ALA A 84 -6.05 8.79 -20.23
C ALA A 84 -6.75 7.43 -20.28
N PHE A 85 -6.27 6.51 -21.12
CA PHE A 85 -6.78 5.14 -21.21
C PHE A 85 -6.62 4.39 -19.88
N VAL A 86 -5.41 4.36 -19.30
CA VAL A 86 -5.17 3.69 -18.01
C VAL A 86 -5.94 4.39 -16.89
N GLY A 87 -5.97 5.73 -16.89
CA GLY A 87 -6.69 6.50 -15.90
C GLY A 87 -8.20 6.30 -15.93
N GLU A 88 -8.81 5.94 -17.07
CA GLU A 88 -10.22 5.54 -17.14
C GLU A 88 -10.47 4.24 -16.37
N PHE A 89 -9.64 3.23 -16.62
CA PHE A 89 -9.69 1.97 -15.90
C PHE A 89 -9.47 2.15 -14.38
N GLU A 90 -8.48 2.95 -13.99
CA GLU A 90 -8.22 3.25 -12.58
C GLU A 90 -9.40 3.96 -11.90
N ARG A 91 -10.11 4.85 -12.61
CA ARG A 91 -11.32 5.48 -12.08
C ARG A 91 -12.41 4.45 -11.77
N GLU A 92 -12.67 3.51 -12.68
CA GLU A 92 -13.67 2.46 -12.46
C GLU A 92 -13.33 1.59 -11.23
N ILE A 93 -12.05 1.22 -11.07
CA ILE A 93 -11.59 0.50 -9.89
C ILE A 93 -11.77 1.34 -8.62
N ASN A 94 -11.36 2.61 -8.66
CA ASN A 94 -11.46 3.50 -7.51
C ASN A 94 -12.92 3.72 -7.09
N GLU A 95 -13.84 3.90 -8.02
CA GLU A 95 -15.27 4.00 -7.73
C GLU A 95 -15.81 2.72 -7.06
N CYS A 96 -15.41 1.55 -7.55
CA CYS A 96 -15.76 0.26 -6.93
C CYS A 96 -15.19 0.15 -5.51
N TRP A 97 -13.94 0.56 -5.32
CA TRP A 97 -13.28 0.59 -4.00
C TRP A 97 -13.97 1.56 -3.05
N GLU A 98 -14.26 2.79 -3.47
CA GLU A 98 -14.98 3.79 -2.67
C GLU A 98 -16.37 3.30 -2.26
N LYS A 99 -17.07 2.59 -3.15
CA LYS A 99 -18.35 1.96 -2.83
C LYS A 99 -18.20 0.90 -1.74
N GLN A 100 -17.17 0.04 -1.82
CA GLN A 100 -16.89 -0.95 -0.78
C GLN A 100 -16.53 -0.30 0.55
N VAL A 101 -15.70 0.75 0.54
CA VAL A 101 -15.35 1.51 1.76
C VAL A 101 -16.60 2.14 2.38
N ARG A 102 -17.47 2.75 1.57
CA ARG A 102 -18.73 3.30 2.06
C ARG A 102 -19.63 2.23 2.67
N GLY A 103 -19.79 1.10 1.99
CA GLY A 103 -20.60 0.00 2.49
C GLY A 103 -20.05 -0.65 3.76
N TYR A 104 -18.73 -0.59 3.98
CA TYR A 104 -18.10 -1.01 5.23
C TYR A 104 -18.55 -0.11 6.41
N HIS A 105 -18.54 1.20 6.22
CA HIS A 105 -18.99 2.15 7.25
C HIS A 105 -20.50 2.11 7.49
N GLU A 106 -21.28 1.95 6.42
CA GLU A 106 -22.75 1.89 6.47
C GLU A 106 -23.29 0.50 6.85
N LYS A 107 -22.42 -0.51 6.96
CA LYS A 107 -22.77 -1.92 7.25
C LYS A 107 -23.70 -2.54 6.21
N THR A 108 -23.47 -2.23 4.93
CA THR A 108 -24.27 -2.71 3.79
C THR A 108 -23.53 -3.73 2.93
N ASN A 109 -22.23 -3.90 3.13
CA ASN A 109 -21.39 -4.89 2.46
C ASN A 109 -21.66 -6.33 2.93
N THR A 110 -21.18 -7.29 2.15
CA THR A 110 -21.00 -8.67 2.59
C THR A 110 -19.82 -8.79 3.57
N TYR A 111 -19.82 -9.87 4.36
CA TYR A 111 -18.72 -10.17 5.28
C TYR A 111 -17.35 -10.27 4.58
N ALA A 112 -17.32 -10.81 3.35
CA ALA A 112 -16.07 -10.96 2.60
C ALA A 112 -15.50 -9.60 2.17
N GLU A 113 -16.35 -8.69 1.69
CA GLU A 113 -15.96 -7.31 1.32
C GLU A 113 -15.46 -6.55 2.55
N ASP A 114 -16.14 -6.69 3.70
CA ASP A 114 -15.71 -6.06 4.95
C ASP A 114 -14.32 -6.54 5.40
N LEU A 115 -14.02 -7.82 5.22
CA LEU A 115 -12.68 -8.35 5.50
C LEU A 115 -11.63 -7.77 4.55
N GLN A 116 -11.95 -7.55 3.28
CA GLN A 116 -11.03 -6.93 2.33
C GLN A 116 -10.76 -5.47 2.70
N VAL A 117 -11.80 -4.70 3.02
CA VAL A 117 -11.68 -3.30 3.43
C VAL A 117 -10.88 -3.17 4.74
N ALA A 118 -11.22 -3.96 5.76
CA ALA A 118 -10.49 -3.99 7.02
C ALA A 118 -9.03 -4.43 6.83
N GLY A 119 -8.78 -5.41 5.97
CA GLY A 119 -7.45 -5.88 5.61
C GLY A 119 -6.60 -4.80 4.95
N HIS A 120 -7.17 -4.03 4.02
CA HIS A 120 -6.50 -2.91 3.37
C HIS A 120 -6.05 -1.85 4.37
N PHE A 121 -6.96 -1.36 5.22
CA PHE A 121 -6.62 -0.34 6.22
C PHE A 121 -5.59 -0.85 7.24
N LYS A 122 -5.73 -2.11 7.67
CA LYS A 122 -4.74 -2.75 8.56
C LYS A 122 -3.36 -2.79 7.91
N MET A 123 -3.27 -3.22 6.64
CA MET A 123 -2.00 -3.32 5.93
C MET A 123 -1.34 -1.94 5.82
N ARG A 124 -2.10 -0.91 5.42
CA ARG A 124 -1.60 0.46 5.32
C ARG A 124 -1.09 0.98 6.66
N PHE A 125 -1.83 0.74 7.74
CA PHE A 125 -1.41 1.11 9.09
C PHE A 125 -0.12 0.40 9.51
N VAL A 126 -0.05 -0.94 9.34
CA VAL A 126 1.14 -1.73 9.70
C VAL A 126 2.36 -1.32 8.88
N TYR A 127 2.20 -1.06 7.59
CA TYR A 127 3.29 -0.55 6.76
C TYR A 127 3.84 0.75 7.32
N ARG A 128 2.98 1.72 7.66
CA ARG A 128 3.41 2.99 8.28
C ARG A 128 4.14 2.77 9.60
N LEU A 129 3.63 1.88 10.46
CA LEU A 129 4.31 1.56 11.73
C LEU A 129 5.77 1.11 11.51
N LEU A 130 6.02 0.34 10.46
CA LEU A 130 7.33 -0.21 10.12
C LEU A 130 8.20 0.79 9.35
N SER A 131 7.64 1.54 8.41
CA SER A 131 8.40 2.44 7.54
C SER A 131 8.74 3.78 8.19
N GLU A 132 7.98 4.18 9.22
CA GLU A 132 8.13 5.47 9.92
C GLU A 132 8.62 5.28 11.37
N ASP A 133 9.02 4.07 11.78
CA ASP A 133 9.49 3.73 13.14
C ASP A 133 8.54 4.25 14.25
N LEU A 134 7.22 4.11 14.04
CA LEU A 134 6.20 4.75 14.91
C LEU A 134 6.12 4.09 16.29
N ILE A 135 6.47 2.80 16.40
CA ILE A 135 6.46 2.09 17.68
C ILE A 135 7.51 2.68 18.62
N GLU A 136 8.75 2.82 18.15
CA GLU A 136 9.86 3.34 18.94
C GLU A 136 9.75 4.86 19.16
N SER A 137 9.38 5.61 18.12
CA SER A 137 9.31 7.09 18.20
C SER A 137 8.17 7.59 19.09
N LEU A 138 7.02 6.91 19.11
CA LEU A 138 5.86 7.31 19.89
C LEU A 138 5.69 6.48 21.18
N GLY A 139 6.40 5.37 21.33
CA GLY A 139 6.24 4.42 22.43
C GLY A 139 7.04 4.68 23.70
N SER A 140 7.70 5.84 23.81
CA SER A 140 8.49 6.21 25.00
C SER A 140 7.65 6.90 26.08
N ILE A 141 7.65 6.39 27.31
CA ILE A 141 6.83 6.87 28.43
C ILE A 141 7.72 7.14 29.63
N SER A 142 7.68 8.36 30.15
CA SER A 142 8.37 8.74 31.38
C SER A 142 7.55 8.34 32.61
N LEU A 143 8.15 7.55 33.50
CA LEU A 143 7.52 7.16 34.76
C LEU A 143 7.53 8.32 35.76
N SER A 144 6.34 8.79 36.14
CA SER A 144 6.13 9.87 37.09
C SER A 144 5.46 9.35 38.37
N GLY A 145 6.09 8.44 39.10
CA GLY A 145 5.54 7.90 40.34
C GLY A 145 6.20 6.59 40.80
N PRO A 146 5.95 6.14 42.05
CA PRO A 146 6.44 4.85 42.52
C PRO A 146 5.89 3.74 41.60
N ALA A 147 6.73 2.75 41.31
CA ALA A 147 6.44 1.68 40.38
C ALA A 147 5.05 1.08 40.66
N LEU A 148 4.17 1.11 39.65
CA LEU A 148 2.97 0.27 39.65
C LEU A 148 3.43 -1.18 39.90
N GLU A 149 3.01 -1.77 41.02
CA GLU A 149 3.50 -3.10 41.44
C GLU A 149 3.05 -4.22 40.47
N ASP A 150 2.03 -3.95 39.66
CA ASP A 150 1.47 -4.88 38.69
C ASP A 150 1.97 -4.58 37.27
N ARG A 151 2.85 -5.46 36.77
CA ARG A 151 3.41 -5.40 35.42
C ARG A 151 2.34 -5.42 34.33
N GLY A 152 1.23 -6.12 34.56
CA GLY A 152 0.10 -6.16 33.61
C GLY A 152 -0.54 -4.78 33.45
N LYS A 153 -0.79 -4.09 34.57
CA LYS A 153 -1.34 -2.72 34.55
C LYS A 153 -0.40 -1.71 33.91
N ILE A 154 0.92 -1.87 34.08
CA ILE A 154 1.91 -1.02 33.40
C ILE A 154 1.80 -1.19 31.88
N ILE A 155 1.76 -2.44 31.40
CA ILE A 155 1.69 -2.75 29.97
C ILE A 155 0.40 -2.17 29.37
N GLU A 156 -0.73 -2.33 30.04
CA GLU A 156 -2.02 -1.80 29.56
C GLU A 156 -2.01 -0.27 29.49
N ALA A 157 -1.59 0.42 30.56
CA ALA A 157 -1.50 1.88 30.55
C ALA A 157 -0.51 2.38 29.48
N ALA A 158 0.60 1.66 29.27
CA ALA A 158 1.57 1.99 28.24
C ALA A 158 1.05 1.74 26.81
N ALA A 159 0.22 0.70 26.63
CA ALA A 159 -0.41 0.40 25.35
C ALA A 159 -1.49 1.44 25.03
N GLU A 160 -2.29 1.87 26.00
CA GLU A 160 -3.28 2.94 25.84
C GLU A 160 -2.62 4.26 25.41
N GLN A 161 -1.52 4.64 26.08
CA GLN A 161 -0.75 5.84 25.70
C GLN A 161 -0.17 5.75 24.30
N LEU A 162 0.37 4.58 23.91
CA LEU A 162 0.85 4.36 22.55
C LEU A 162 -0.29 4.48 21.53
N CYS A 163 -1.45 3.88 21.79
CA CYS A 163 -2.61 3.95 20.90
C CYS A 163 -3.09 5.40 20.70
N LEU A 164 -3.19 6.20 21.76
CA LEU A 164 -3.58 7.61 21.68
C LEU A 164 -2.60 8.44 20.83
N ARG A 165 -1.29 8.19 20.98
CA ARG A 165 -0.26 8.89 20.20
C ARG A 165 -0.29 8.47 18.73
N LEU A 166 -0.53 7.19 18.45
CA LEU A 166 -0.71 6.68 17.10
C LEU A 166 -1.96 7.25 16.44
N GLU A 167 -3.06 7.37 17.18
CA GLU A 167 -4.28 8.02 16.69
C GLU A 167 -4.04 9.50 16.35
N ALA A 168 -3.26 10.22 17.17
CA ALA A 168 -2.88 11.60 16.87
C ALA A 168 -1.91 11.75 15.68
N ALA A 169 -1.07 10.75 15.43
CA ALA A 169 -0.04 10.77 14.38
C ALA A 169 -0.49 10.12 13.06
N THR A 170 -1.63 9.43 13.05
CA THR A 170 -2.11 8.67 11.89
C THR A 170 -3.59 8.95 11.61
N ASP A 171 -3.96 8.91 10.33
CA ASP A 171 -5.37 9.01 9.89
C ASP A 171 -6.05 7.63 9.97
N THR A 172 -5.81 6.88 11.05
CA THR A 172 -6.27 5.49 11.22
C THR A 172 -7.31 5.42 12.33
N ASP A 173 -8.39 4.68 12.09
CA ASP A 173 -9.46 4.44 13.07
C ASP A 173 -8.91 3.87 14.40
N ALA A 174 -9.35 4.45 15.52
CA ALA A 174 -8.90 4.09 16.86
C ALA A 174 -9.12 2.61 17.19
N ALA A 175 -10.25 2.03 16.75
CA ALA A 175 -10.53 0.61 17.01
C ALA A 175 -9.60 -0.30 16.20
N LEU A 176 -9.22 0.08 14.99
CA LEU A 176 -8.20 -0.63 14.21
C LEU A 176 -6.82 -0.55 14.85
N ILE A 177 -6.40 0.64 15.31
CA ILE A 177 -5.13 0.83 16.04
C ILE A 177 -5.12 -0.08 17.26
N TYR A 178 -6.12 0.03 18.13
CA TYR A 178 -6.19 -0.72 19.38
C TYR A 178 -6.13 -2.23 19.15
N ARG A 179 -6.93 -2.77 18.22
CA ARG A 179 -6.91 -4.20 17.87
C ARG A 179 -5.56 -4.66 17.34
N THR A 180 -4.89 -3.83 16.53
CA THR A 180 -3.61 -4.19 15.92
C THR A 180 -2.47 -4.16 16.94
N ILE A 181 -2.41 -3.13 17.79
CA ILE A 181 -1.40 -3.01 18.84
C ILE A 181 -1.58 -4.11 19.90
N ARG A 182 -2.82 -4.37 20.34
CA ARG A 182 -3.14 -5.53 21.20
C ARG A 182 -2.64 -6.84 20.60
N LEU A 183 -2.94 -7.09 19.33
CA LEU A 183 -2.47 -8.29 18.64
C LEU A 183 -0.94 -8.38 18.64
N PHE A 184 -0.22 -7.28 18.43
CA PHE A 184 1.24 -7.28 18.43
C PHE A 184 1.83 -7.55 19.82
N ILE A 185 1.21 -7.01 20.87
CA ILE A 185 1.60 -7.29 22.27
C ILE A 185 1.33 -8.77 22.59
N ASP A 186 0.13 -9.26 22.32
CA ASP A 186 -0.29 -10.63 22.64
C ASP A 186 0.52 -11.68 21.87
N LYS A 187 0.96 -11.35 20.64
CA LYS A 187 1.84 -12.21 19.83
C LYS A 187 3.33 -12.02 20.12
N GLY A 188 3.68 -11.09 21.02
CA GLY A 188 5.06 -10.76 21.37
C GLY A 188 5.86 -10.14 20.22
N TYR A 189 5.21 -9.53 19.22
CA TYR A 189 5.89 -8.80 18.14
C TYR A 189 6.48 -7.47 18.61
N ILE A 190 5.85 -6.86 19.62
CA ILE A 190 6.40 -5.72 20.32
C ILE A 190 6.46 -6.02 21.81
N ASN A 191 7.48 -5.50 22.49
CA ASN A 191 7.57 -5.59 23.94
C ASN A 191 7.95 -4.26 24.58
N LEU A 192 7.58 -4.12 25.86
CA LEU A 192 7.88 -2.97 26.67
C LEU A 192 9.16 -3.26 27.47
N ARG A 193 10.20 -2.44 27.27
CA ARG A 193 11.41 -2.47 28.09
C ARG A 193 11.52 -1.22 28.94
N GLN A 194 12.10 -1.40 30.12
CA GLN A 194 12.45 -0.31 31.00
C GLN A 194 13.92 0.07 30.79
N ASP A 195 14.17 1.33 30.52
CA ASP A 195 15.48 1.96 30.52
C ASP A 195 15.50 3.11 31.54
N GLY A 196 16.06 2.84 32.71
CA GLY A 196 16.03 3.76 33.86
C GLY A 196 14.60 4.11 34.30
N LYS A 197 14.21 5.38 34.08
CA LYS A 197 12.87 5.91 34.40
C LYS A 197 11.93 5.95 33.19
N THR A 198 12.35 5.40 32.06
CA THR A 198 11.61 5.42 30.81
C THR A 198 11.18 4.02 30.44
N LEU A 199 9.93 3.86 30.02
CA LEU A 199 9.44 2.65 29.38
C LEU A 199 9.41 2.89 27.87
N ILE A 200 9.92 1.94 27.08
CA ILE A 200 10.05 2.07 25.64
C ILE A 200 9.47 0.83 24.98
N TRP A 201 8.50 1.04 24.09
CA TRP A 201 8.03 0.01 23.16
C TRP A 201 9.03 -0.18 22.04
N ARG A 202 9.23 -1.44 21.63
CA ARG A 202 10.12 -1.80 20.54
C ARG A 202 9.68 -3.09 19.85
N TRP A 203 10.06 -3.25 18.59
CA TRP A 203 9.94 -4.53 17.90
C TRP A 203 10.83 -5.61 18.54
N THR A 204 10.32 -6.83 18.62
CA THR A 204 11.11 -7.99 19.03
C THR A 204 11.91 -8.54 17.85
N HIS A 205 13.13 -9.01 18.10
CA HIS A 205 13.93 -9.66 17.05
C HIS A 205 13.41 -11.08 16.81
N ASN A 206 12.98 -11.74 17.88
CA ASN A 206 12.32 -13.03 17.83
C ASN A 206 11.31 -13.16 18.97
N ASN A 207 10.02 -13.23 18.61
CA ASN A 207 8.91 -13.32 19.57
C ASN A 207 8.85 -14.63 20.38
N ARG A 208 9.77 -15.57 20.16
CA ARG A 208 9.93 -16.80 20.96
C ARG A 208 11.07 -16.74 21.96
N VAL A 209 11.95 -15.74 21.84
CA VAL A 209 13.21 -15.65 22.62
C VAL A 209 13.29 -14.35 23.42
N ASP A 210 12.75 -13.25 22.90
CA ASP A 210 12.64 -11.93 23.56
C ASP A 210 11.38 -11.77 24.41
#